data_AF-A0A1B7Z5N0-F1
#
_entry.id   AF-A0A1B7Z5N0-F1
#
_cell.length_a   1.000
_cell.length_b   1.000
_cell.length_c   1.000
_cell.angle_alpha   90.00
_cell.angle_beta   90.00
_cell.angle_gamma   90.00
#
_symmetry.space_group_name_H-M   'P 1'
#
loop_
_entity.id
_entity.type
_entity.pdbx_description
1 polymer ?
#
loop_
_entity_poly.entity_id
_entity_poly.type
_entity_poly.pdbx_seq_one_letter_code
_entity_poly.pdbx_strand_id
1 'polypeptide(L)'
;MMFDYGIDTYKSLTKVVKLKFNSELKDSGIELQGIYSMKNLVTEKEFYLLEVNGKQIRFANQKSFVVLFSDFLKSNIKELKNRYNYLLNRTTDEFSDDIGIEMEYKQADYYSMKQTELLKKMIEFNNKM
;
A
#
# COMPACT_ATOMS: atom_id res chain seq x y z
N MET A 1 15.83 -6.08 -12.74
CA MET A 1 16.02 -6.17 -11.28
C MET A 1 14.68 -6.49 -10.66
N MET A 2 14.62 -7.56 -9.87
CA MET A 2 13.40 -7.95 -9.16
C MET A 2 13.22 -6.94 -8.03
N PHE A 3 12.25 -6.01 -8.17
CA PHE A 3 11.89 -5.10 -7.10
C PHE A 3 11.44 -5.95 -5.91
N ASP A 4 12.30 -6.02 -4.90
CA ASP A 4 11.98 -6.66 -3.64
C ASP A 4 11.01 -5.72 -2.93
N TYR A 5 9.70 -5.87 -3.17
CA TYR A 5 8.62 -5.12 -2.52
C TYR A 5 8.50 -5.44 -1.01
N GLY A 6 9.60 -5.88 -0.40
CA GLY A 6 9.71 -6.31 0.97
C GLY A 6 9.29 -7.76 1.17
N ILE A 7 9.81 -8.70 0.39
CA ILE A 7 9.35 -10.09 0.43
C ILE A 7 9.53 -10.73 1.81
N ASP A 8 10.59 -10.37 2.53
CA ASP A 8 10.84 -10.88 3.88
C ASP A 8 9.93 -10.21 4.92
N THR A 9 9.62 -8.92 4.74
CA THR A 9 8.58 -8.22 5.49
C THR A 9 7.22 -8.87 5.25
N TYR A 10 6.87 -9.19 4.00
CA TYR A 10 5.65 -9.89 3.62
C TYR A 10 5.56 -11.29 4.27
N LYS A 11 6.63 -12.10 4.17
CA LYS A 11 6.67 -13.43 4.80
C LYS A 11 6.45 -13.34 6.31
N SER A 12 7.01 -12.33 6.96
CA SER A 12 6.82 -12.11 8.40
C SER A 12 5.41 -11.63 8.72
N LEU A 13 4.89 -10.67 7.96
CA LEU A 13 3.53 -10.15 8.09
C LEU A 13 2.49 -11.25 7.94
N THR A 14 2.60 -12.10 6.92
CA THR A 14 1.63 -13.19 6.66
C THR A 14 1.58 -14.24 7.76
N LYS A 15 2.65 -14.42 8.55
CA LYS A 15 2.61 -15.27 9.76
C LYS A 15 1.73 -14.65 10.86
N VAL A 16 1.74 -13.32 10.98
CA VAL A 16 0.95 -12.57 11.96
C VAL A 16 -0.51 -12.45 11.52
N VAL A 17 -0.74 -12.02 10.28
CA VAL A 17 -2.09 -11.67 9.78
C VAL A 17 -2.77 -12.81 9.05
N LYS A 18 -2.11 -13.96 8.87
CA LYS A 18 -2.65 -15.20 8.26
C LYS A 18 -3.44 -14.99 6.95
N LEU A 19 -3.07 -13.97 6.19
CA LEU A 19 -3.69 -13.58 4.93
C LEU A 19 -2.64 -13.56 3.82
N LYS A 20 -2.92 -14.21 2.69
CA LYS A 20 -2.03 -14.23 1.53
C LYS A 20 -2.50 -13.23 0.48
N PHE A 21 -1.63 -12.28 0.10
CA PHE A 21 -1.96 -11.23 -0.86
C PHE A 21 -0.76 -10.79 -1.73
N ASN A 22 0.21 -11.69 -1.92
CA ASN A 22 1.42 -11.40 -2.68
C ASN A 22 1.17 -11.03 -4.14
N SER A 23 0.22 -11.70 -4.78
CA SER A 23 -0.14 -11.49 -6.19
C SER A 23 -0.66 -10.08 -6.44
N GLU A 24 -1.36 -9.51 -5.45
CA GLU A 24 -1.92 -8.18 -5.51
C GLU A 24 -0.89 -7.09 -5.15
N LEU A 25 0.12 -7.41 -4.32
CA LEU A 25 1.24 -6.50 -4.03
C LEU A 25 2.17 -6.28 -5.22
N LYS A 26 2.40 -7.33 -6.02
CA LYS A 26 3.32 -7.25 -7.15
C LYS A 26 2.90 -6.14 -8.12
N ASP A 27 3.84 -5.23 -8.40
CA ASP A 27 3.68 -4.08 -9.29
C ASP A 27 2.57 -3.10 -8.85
N SER A 28 2.21 -3.07 -7.56
CA SER A 28 1.17 -2.17 -7.03
C SER A 28 1.67 -0.79 -6.61
N GLY A 29 2.99 -0.56 -6.62
CA GLY A 29 3.61 0.63 -6.03
C GLY A 29 3.57 0.64 -4.50
N ILE A 30 3.27 -0.49 -3.86
CA ILE A 30 3.37 -0.69 -2.41
C ILE A 30 4.66 -1.45 -2.10
N GLU A 31 5.42 -0.90 -1.17
CA GLU A 31 6.71 -1.40 -0.70
C GLU A 31 6.64 -1.63 0.81
N LEU A 32 6.83 -2.88 1.25
CA LEU A 32 6.82 -3.25 2.66
C LEU A 32 8.23 -3.15 3.24
N GLN A 33 8.54 -2.04 3.89
CA GLN A 33 9.92 -1.69 4.27
C GLN A 33 10.39 -2.39 5.55
N GLY A 34 9.47 -2.69 6.48
CA GLY A 34 9.83 -3.35 7.73
C GLY A 34 8.61 -3.75 8.56
N ILE A 35 8.78 -4.75 9.43
CA ILE A 35 7.77 -5.15 10.41
C ILE A 35 8.42 -5.42 11.76
N TYR A 36 7.83 -4.88 12.82
CA TYR A 36 8.38 -4.94 14.16
C TYR A 36 7.32 -5.45 15.14
N SER A 37 7.76 -6.27 16.10
CA SER A 37 7.00 -6.50 17.33
C SER A 37 7.40 -5.44 18.34
N MET A 38 6.44 -4.72 18.87
CA MET A 38 6.65 -3.55 19.71
C MET A 38 5.91 -3.74 21.03
N LYS A 39 6.57 -3.35 22.13
CA LYS A 39 5.98 -3.32 23.46
C LYS A 39 5.97 -1.88 23.97
N ASN A 40 4.80 -1.40 24.34
CA ASN A 40 4.69 -0.11 25.02
C ASN A 40 5.14 -0.28 26.48
N LEU A 41 6.21 0.40 26.89
CA LEU A 41 6.82 0.23 28.22
C LEU A 41 6.02 0.83 29.39
N VAL A 42 5.02 1.66 29.10
CA VAL A 42 4.16 2.28 30.14
C VAL A 42 2.93 1.41 30.40
N THR A 43 2.36 0.86 29.34
CA THR A 43 1.11 0.08 29.38
C THR A 43 1.34 -1.43 29.29
N GLU A 44 2.58 -1.84 29.06
CA GLU A 44 3.00 -3.23 28.78
C GLU A 44 2.30 -3.87 27.57
N LYS A 45 1.53 -3.10 26.78
CA LYS A 45 0.76 -3.60 25.64
C LYS A 45 1.67 -3.87 24.44
N GLU A 46 1.51 -5.05 23.86
CA GLU A 46 2.19 -5.47 22.64
C GLU A 46 1.37 -5.17 21.39
N PHE A 47 2.05 -4.83 20.30
CA PHE A 47 1.47 -4.58 18.99
C PHE A 47 2.54 -4.73 17.90
N TYR A 48 2.09 -4.77 16.65
CA TYR A 48 2.95 -4.77 15.48
C TYR A 48 3.00 -3.39 14.83
N LEU A 49 4.15 -3.05 14.26
CA LEU A 49 4.36 -1.87 13.45
C LEU A 49 4.80 -2.33 12.06
N LEU A 50 4.05 -1.97 11.02
CA LEU A 50 4.42 -2.18 9.61
C LEU A 50 4.84 -0.85 9.01
N GLU A 51 6.01 -0.81 8.40
CA GLU A 51 6.48 0.30 7.56
C GLU A 51 6.13 0.00 6.10
N VAL A 52 5.40 0.92 5.47
CA VAL A 52 4.91 0.79 4.10
C VAL A 52 4.95 2.15 3.39
N ASN A 53 5.68 2.24 2.27
CA ASN A 53 5.88 3.48 1.51
C ASN A 53 6.26 4.68 2.39
N GLY A 54 7.13 4.50 3.39
CA GLY A 54 7.53 5.53 4.34
C GLY A 54 6.46 5.93 5.38
N LYS A 55 5.29 5.29 5.37
CA LYS A 55 4.22 5.45 6.36
C LYS A 55 4.25 4.28 7.35
N GLN A 56 3.70 4.48 8.55
CA GLN A 56 3.65 3.47 9.61
C GLN A 56 2.21 3.05 9.92
N ILE A 57 1.97 1.74 9.98
CA ILE A 57 0.70 1.14 10.36
C ILE A 57 0.87 0.33 11.63
N ARG A 58 0.20 0.75 12.70
CA ARG A 58 0.24 0.10 14.02
C ARG A 58 -1.00 -0.76 14.22
N PHE A 59 -0.84 -2.07 14.41
CA PHE A 59 -1.96 -3.00 14.56
C PHE A 59 -1.69 -4.05 15.63
N ALA A 60 -2.72 -4.50 16.34
CA ALA A 60 -2.58 -5.51 17.40
C ALA A 60 -2.84 -6.93 16.90
N ASN A 61 -3.69 -7.09 15.89
CA ASN A 61 -4.15 -8.37 15.38
C ASN A 61 -4.58 -8.27 13.91
N GLN A 62 -4.91 -9.41 13.32
CA GLN A 62 -5.38 -9.56 11.95
C GLN A 62 -6.55 -8.61 11.60
N LYS A 63 -7.57 -8.50 12.46
CA LYS A 63 -8.72 -7.61 12.20
C LYS A 63 -8.30 -6.15 12.11
N SER A 64 -7.53 -5.69 13.10
CA SER A 64 -7.01 -4.30 13.11
C SER A 64 -6.07 -4.02 11.94
N PHE A 65 -5.27 -5.01 11.51
CA PHE A 65 -4.43 -4.89 10.33
C PHE A 65 -5.28 -4.64 9.08
N VAL A 66 -6.28 -5.49 8.84
CA VAL A 66 -7.12 -5.43 7.63
C VAL A 66 -7.82 -4.08 7.52
N VAL A 67 -8.37 -3.56 8.63
CA VAL A 67 -9.01 -2.23 8.66
C VAL A 67 -8.00 -1.13 8.34
N LEU A 68 -6.89 -1.06 9.08
CA LEU A 68 -5.91 0.02 8.94
C LEU A 68 -5.18 -0.02 7.59
N PHE A 69 -4.87 -1.22 7.09
CA PHE A 69 -4.27 -1.39 5.78
C PHE A 69 -5.27 -1.04 4.66
N SER A 70 -6.56 -1.35 4.82
CA SER A 70 -7.60 -0.88 3.89
C SER A 70 -7.70 0.63 3.85
N ASP A 71 -7.59 1.31 4.99
CA ASP A 71 -7.63 2.77 5.04
C ASP A 71 -6.38 3.41 4.42
N PHE A 72 -5.20 2.80 4.65
CA PHE A 72 -3.98 3.16 3.92
C PHE A 72 -4.18 3.06 2.40
N LEU A 73 -4.72 1.93 1.91
CA LEU A 73 -4.99 1.73 0.48
C LEU A 73 -5.96 2.77 -0.08
N LYS A 74 -7.06 3.06 0.62
CA LYS A 74 -8.03 4.08 0.19
C LYS A 74 -7.37 5.46 0.06
N SER A 75 -6.52 5.86 1.02
CA SER A 75 -5.79 7.12 0.95
C SER A 75 -4.85 7.13 -0.25
N ASN A 76 -4.08 6.07 -0.44
CA ASN A 76 -3.08 5.98 -1.50
C ASN A 76 -3.72 5.95 -2.89
N ILE A 77 -4.83 5.22 -3.08
CA ILE A 77 -5.63 5.22 -4.32
C ILE A 77 -6.15 6.63 -4.61
N LYS A 78 -6.61 7.37 -3.59
CA LYS A 78 -7.08 8.75 -3.75
C LYS A 78 -5.92 9.66 -4.18
N GLU A 79 -4.74 9.53 -3.56
CA GLU A 79 -3.52 10.26 -3.93
C GLU A 79 -3.14 9.98 -5.39
N LEU A 80 -3.13 8.71 -5.82
CA LEU A 80 -2.82 8.29 -7.19
C LEU A 80 -3.83 8.86 -8.20
N LYS A 81 -5.13 8.81 -7.91
CA LYS A 81 -6.18 9.38 -8.77
C LYS A 81 -6.08 10.89 -8.89
N ASN A 82 -5.77 11.58 -7.79
CA ASN A 82 -5.52 13.02 -7.81
C ASN A 82 -4.30 13.35 -8.68
N ARG A 83 -3.21 12.57 -8.56
CA ARG A 83 -2.01 12.74 -9.38
C ARG A 83 -2.31 12.51 -10.87
N TYR A 84 -3.03 11.44 -11.19
CA TYR A 84 -3.50 11.17 -12.54
C TYR A 84 -4.28 12.36 -13.12
N ASN A 85 -5.30 12.83 -12.40
CA ASN A 85 -6.13 13.95 -12.85
C ASN A 85 -5.33 15.24 -13.01
N TYR A 86 -4.36 15.50 -12.13
CA TYR A 86 -3.47 16.64 -12.25
C TYR A 86 -2.61 16.56 -13.52
N LEU A 87 -1.99 15.41 -13.77
CA LEU A 87 -1.12 15.20 -14.94
C LEU A 87 -1.89 15.26 -16.26
N LEU A 88 -3.15 14.80 -16.27
CA LEU A 88 -3.99 14.79 -17.48
C LEU A 88 -4.55 16.18 -17.82
N ASN A 89 -4.77 17.04 -16.82
CA ASN A 89 -5.37 18.36 -17.00
C ASN A 89 -4.38 19.53 -16.89
N ARG A 90 -3.08 19.26 -16.69
CA ARG A 90 -2.07 20.32 -16.64
C ARG A 90 -1.94 20.97 -18.01
N THR A 91 -1.70 22.28 -18.00
CA THR A 91 -1.25 22.98 -19.21
C THR A 91 0.20 22.58 -19.49
N THR A 92 0.49 22.24 -20.74
CA THR A 92 1.85 21.96 -21.24
C THR A 92 2.33 23.12 -22.10
N ASP A 93 3.64 23.29 -22.15
CA ASP A 93 4.35 24.28 -22.97
C ASP A 93 5.44 23.59 -23.80
N GLU A 94 6.19 24.36 -24.59
CA GLU A 94 7.25 23.84 -25.47
C GLU A 94 8.43 23.20 -24.74
N PHE A 95 8.54 23.37 -23.41
CA PHE A 95 9.59 22.77 -22.57
C PHE A 95 9.09 21.58 -21.75
N SER A 96 7.81 21.22 -21.91
CA SER A 96 7.20 20.12 -21.18
C SER A 96 7.67 18.77 -21.69
N ASP A 97 8.08 17.89 -20.78
CA ASP A 97 8.39 16.49 -21.10
C ASP A 97 7.09 15.69 -21.22
N ASP A 98 6.44 15.78 -22.37
CA ASP A 98 5.17 15.13 -22.64
C ASP A 98 5.25 13.60 -22.48
N ILE A 99 6.39 12.99 -22.83
CA ILE A 99 6.60 11.55 -22.68
C ILE A 99 6.69 11.17 -21.20
N GLY A 100 7.46 11.93 -20.42
CA GLY A 100 7.57 11.72 -18.97
C GLY A 100 6.21 11.87 -18.28
N ILE A 101 5.44 12.88 -18.66
CA ILE A 101 4.07 13.10 -18.15
C ILE A 101 3.16 11.93 -18.52
N GLU A 102 3.23 11.46 -19.77
CA GLU A 102 2.44 10.33 -20.25
C GLU A 102 2.74 9.04 -19.47
N MET A 103 4.03 8.75 -19.29
CA MET A 103 4.47 7.62 -18.50
C MET A 103 3.98 7.70 -17.05
N GLU A 104 4.07 8.88 -16.44
CA GLU A 104 3.72 9.07 -15.05
C GLU A 104 2.21 8.89 -14.79
N TYR A 105 1.33 9.47 -15.62
CA TYR A 105 -0.11 9.27 -15.39
C TYR A 105 -0.52 7.81 -15.66
N LYS A 106 0.07 7.15 -16.67
CA LYS A 106 -0.19 5.71 -16.93
C LYS A 106 0.24 4.85 -15.75
N GLN A 107 1.38 5.17 -15.13
CA GLN A 107 1.84 4.48 -13.93
C GLN A 107 0.89 4.71 -12.76
N ALA A 108 0.44 5.96 -12.54
CA ALA A 108 -0.51 6.29 -11.49
C ALA A 108 -1.85 5.53 -11.63
N ASP A 109 -2.38 5.44 -12.86
CA ASP A 109 -3.58 4.67 -13.15
C ASP A 109 -3.38 3.17 -12.90
N TYR A 110 -2.27 2.61 -13.40
CA TYR A 110 -1.92 1.20 -13.20
C TYR A 110 -1.80 0.83 -11.70
N TYR A 111 -1.09 1.63 -10.90
CA TYR A 111 -0.98 1.41 -9.46
C TYR A 111 -2.32 1.57 -8.75
N SER A 112 -3.13 2.56 -9.13
CA SER A 112 -4.48 2.76 -8.58
C SER A 112 -5.37 1.52 -8.81
N MET A 113 -5.32 0.94 -10.02
CA MET A 113 -6.03 -0.30 -10.34
C MET A 113 -5.56 -1.47 -9.46
N LYS A 114 -4.24 -1.68 -9.38
CA LYS A 114 -3.66 -2.81 -8.61
C LYS A 114 -3.96 -2.70 -7.11
N GLN A 115 -3.89 -1.50 -6.55
CA GLN A 115 -4.25 -1.25 -5.15
C GLN A 115 -5.75 -1.38 -4.90
N THR A 116 -6.59 -1.09 -5.90
CA THR A 116 -8.04 -1.34 -5.82
C THR A 116 -8.35 -2.84 -5.70
N GLU A 117 -7.67 -3.70 -6.46
CA GLU A 117 -7.81 -5.16 -6.33
C GLU A 117 -7.34 -5.66 -4.96
N LEU A 118 -6.22 -5.14 -4.46
CA LEU A 118 -5.75 -5.44 -3.11
C LEU A 118 -6.77 -5.00 -2.04
N LEU A 119 -7.37 -3.81 -2.19
CA LEU A 119 -8.39 -3.30 -1.28
C LEU A 119 -9.65 -4.18 -1.29
N LYS A 120 -10.13 -4.61 -2.47
CA LYS A 120 -11.26 -5.55 -2.58
C LYS A 120 -11.00 -6.82 -1.77
N LYS A 121 -9.80 -7.40 -1.91
CA LYS A 121 -9.40 -8.59 -1.17
C LYS A 121 -9.38 -8.37 0.35
N MET A 122 -8.94 -7.21 0.81
CA MET A 122 -8.99 -6.85 2.24
C MET A 122 -10.42 -6.73 2.75
N ILE A 123 -11.31 -6.10 1.98
CA ILE A 123 -12.74 -5.94 2.33
C ILE A 123 -13.44 -7.30 2.35
N GLU A 124 -13.24 -8.14 1.32
CA GLU A 124 -13.79 -9.50 1.28
C GLU A 124 -13.33 -10.34 2.47
N PHE A 125 -12.07 -10.19 2.85
CA PHE A 125 -11.53 -10.86 4.03
C PHE A 125 -12.20 -10.35 5.31
N ASN A 126 -12.35 -9.04 5.48
CA ASN A 126 -13.01 -8.43 6.64
C ASN A 126 -14.47 -8.86 6.78
N ASN A 127 -15.20 -9.02 5.67
CA ASN A 127 -16.61 -9.43 5.67
C ASN A 127 -16.81 -10.92 6.04
N LYS A 128 -15.75 -11.72 5.99
CA LYS A 128 -15.77 -13.15 6.36
C LYS A 128 -15.34 -13.40 7.82
N MET A 129 -14.93 -12.36 8.54
CA MET A 129 -14.55 -12.41 9.95
C MET A 129 -15.73 -12.11 10.87
#